data_AF-A0A652YWV8-F1
#
_entry.id   AF-A0A652YWV8-F1
#
_cell.length_a   1.000
_cell.length_b   1.000
_cell.length_c   1.000
_cell.angle_alpha   90.00
_cell.angle_beta   90.00
_cell.angle_gamma   90.00
#
_symmetry.space_group_name_H-M   'P 1'
#
loop_
_entity.id
_entity.type
_entity.pdbx_description
1 polymer ?
#
loop_
_entity_poly.entity_id
_entity_poly.type
_entity_poly.pdbx_seq_one_letter_code
_entity_poly.pdbx_strand_id
1 'polypeptide(L)'
;MSAKSTNSDEGERESSGAAAGASDLAARVVSSAAHDIGGFIRAQREAAQVSMRQLAQLAGVSNPYLSQIERGLRKPSADVLAQIAKGLRVSSEVLYVQAGYLEQRPHSPIRDAVLADTSISERQKQVLLEIYDSFCRENDSTRPAAVAQSAAPTTIPDSDLPEGEQHDR
;
A
#
# COMPACT_ATOMS: atom_id res chain seq x y z
N MET A 1 -46.39 27.62 48.42
CA MET A 1 -45.11 27.59 49.17
C MET A 1 -44.74 26.13 49.36
N SER A 2 -43.64 25.57 48.90
CA SER A 2 -42.57 25.98 48.00
C SER A 2 -41.94 24.69 47.50
N ALA A 3 -41.59 24.67 46.22
CA ALA A 3 -40.83 23.61 45.59
C ALA A 3 -39.43 23.48 46.23
N LYS A 4 -38.91 22.26 46.31
CA LYS A 4 -37.49 22.04 46.06
C LYS A 4 -37.25 20.64 45.51
N SER A 5 -37.28 20.59 44.18
CA SER A 5 -36.53 19.63 43.40
C SER A 5 -35.04 19.75 43.75
N THR A 6 -34.39 18.64 44.02
CA THR A 6 -32.94 18.52 43.87
C THR A 6 -32.67 17.27 43.08
N ASN A 7 -32.48 17.51 41.79
CA ASN A 7 -31.93 16.60 40.80
C ASN A 7 -30.43 16.42 41.11
N SER A 8 -29.99 15.20 41.31
CA SER A 8 -28.58 14.77 41.34
C SER A 8 -28.67 13.30 40.96
N ASP A 9 -28.36 12.91 39.73
CA ASP A 9 -26.97 12.67 39.32
C ASP A 9 -27.00 12.37 37.80
N GLU A 10 -26.61 13.34 36.97
CA GLU A 10 -26.17 13.10 35.60
C GLU A 10 -24.67 13.34 35.58
N GLY A 11 -23.89 12.32 35.20
CA GLY A 11 -22.49 12.51 34.88
C GLY A 11 -21.71 11.21 34.77
N GLU A 12 -21.08 11.03 33.61
CA GLU A 12 -19.94 10.12 33.37
C GLU A 12 -20.32 8.64 33.09
N ARG A 13 -20.07 8.02 31.92
CA ARG A 13 -19.09 8.25 30.83
C ARG A 13 -19.55 7.55 29.54
N GLU A 14 -20.06 8.31 28.58
CA GLU A 14 -19.96 7.93 27.17
C GLU A 14 -18.75 8.67 26.57
N SER A 15 -17.57 8.04 26.53
CA SER A 15 -16.43 8.60 25.77
C SER A 15 -15.45 7.57 25.21
N SER A 16 -15.90 6.35 24.91
CA SER A 16 -15.03 5.33 24.29
C SER A 16 -15.05 5.30 22.75
N GLY A 17 -15.73 6.23 22.07
CA GLY A 17 -15.95 6.19 20.62
C GLY A 17 -14.92 6.91 19.73
N ALA A 18 -14.09 7.81 20.28
CA ALA A 18 -13.29 8.72 19.45
C ALA A 18 -12.02 8.06 18.86
N ALA A 19 -11.40 7.12 19.57
CA ALA A 19 -10.15 6.48 19.14
C ALA A 19 -10.34 5.46 18.00
N ALA A 20 -11.51 4.81 17.93
CA ALA A 20 -11.83 3.83 16.88
C ALA A 20 -12.04 4.50 15.50
N GLY A 21 -12.62 5.70 15.46
CA GLY A 21 -12.90 6.42 14.21
C GLY A 21 -11.66 6.98 13.51
N ALA A 22 -10.63 7.35 14.27
CA ALA A 22 -9.38 7.86 13.70
C ALA A 22 -8.56 6.77 12.98
N SER A 23 -8.60 5.54 13.51
CA SER A 23 -7.93 4.37 12.91
C SER A 23 -8.62 3.89 11.62
N ASP A 24 -9.96 3.88 11.59
CA ASP A 24 -10.73 3.59 10.37
C ASP A 24 -10.47 4.64 9.28
N LEU A 25 -10.44 5.92 9.64
CA LEU A 25 -10.12 6.99 8.70
C LEU A 25 -8.69 6.87 8.17
N ALA A 26 -7.71 6.58 9.03
CA ALA A 26 -6.33 6.37 8.62
C ALA A 26 -6.17 5.14 7.71
N ALA A 27 -6.82 4.01 8.03
CA ALA A 27 -6.82 2.82 7.18
C ALA A 27 -7.48 3.08 5.82
N ARG A 28 -8.55 3.87 5.78
CA ARG A 28 -9.21 4.29 4.54
C ARG A 28 -8.36 5.27 3.73
N VAL A 29 -7.63 6.17 4.38
CA VAL A 29 -6.73 7.13 3.73
C VAL A 29 -5.46 6.43 3.20
N VAL A 30 -4.90 5.47 3.94
CA VAL A 30 -3.74 4.67 3.49
C VAL A 30 -4.15 3.69 2.38
N SER A 31 -5.33 3.07 2.47
CA SER A 31 -5.91 2.30 1.37
C SER A 31 -6.18 3.21 0.15
N SER A 32 -6.71 4.42 0.36
CA SER A 32 -6.95 5.42 -0.68
C SER A 32 -5.66 5.90 -1.37
N ALA A 33 -4.56 6.07 -0.64
CA ALA A 33 -3.30 6.53 -1.18
C ALA A 33 -2.56 5.44 -1.97
N ALA A 34 -2.74 4.17 -1.60
CA ALA A 34 -2.17 3.02 -2.30
C ALA A 34 -3.06 2.46 -3.43
N HIS A 35 -4.33 2.85 -3.55
CA HIS A 35 -5.30 2.19 -4.45
C HIS A 35 -6.14 3.12 -5.34
N ASP A 36 -5.78 4.39 -5.54
CA ASP A 36 -6.51 5.21 -6.52
C ASP A 36 -6.08 4.94 -7.97
N ILE A 37 -6.43 3.76 -8.44
CA ILE A 37 -6.33 3.37 -9.85
C ILE A 37 -7.05 4.36 -10.77
N GLY A 38 -8.12 4.99 -10.30
CA GLY A 38 -8.89 5.97 -11.05
C GLY A 38 -8.06 7.23 -11.34
N GLY A 39 -7.45 7.79 -10.30
CA GLY A 39 -6.52 8.90 -10.41
C GLY A 39 -5.31 8.58 -11.30
N PHE A 40 -4.77 7.37 -11.19
CA PHE A 40 -3.66 6.92 -12.05
C PHE A 40 -4.05 6.83 -13.53
N ILE A 41 -5.19 6.21 -13.85
CA ILE A 41 -5.72 6.14 -15.23
C ILE A 41 -5.90 7.54 -15.80
N ARG A 42 -6.46 8.46 -15.01
CA ARG A 42 -6.65 9.86 -15.40
C ARG A 42 -5.32 10.54 -15.71
N ALA A 43 -4.32 10.41 -14.84
CA ALA A 43 -3.00 11.01 -15.03
C ALA A 43 -2.33 10.48 -16.29
N GLN A 44 -2.36 9.16 -16.52
CA GLN A 44 -1.80 8.56 -17.73
C GLN A 44 -2.52 8.98 -19.00
N ARG A 45 -3.85 9.11 -18.94
CA ARG A 45 -4.65 9.62 -20.07
C ARG A 45 -4.28 11.06 -20.41
N GLU A 46 -4.14 11.92 -19.41
CA GLU A 46 -3.75 13.33 -19.57
C GLU A 46 -2.32 13.46 -20.11
N ALA A 47 -1.38 12.66 -19.60
CA ALA A 47 0.00 12.60 -20.08
C ALA A 47 0.09 12.13 -21.55
N ALA A 48 -0.76 11.19 -21.95
CA ALA A 48 -0.87 10.72 -23.34
C ALA A 48 -1.65 11.69 -24.24
N GLN A 49 -2.18 12.80 -23.69
CA GLN A 49 -3.03 13.78 -24.39
C GLN A 49 -4.26 13.14 -25.08
N VAL A 50 -4.78 12.06 -24.50
CA VAL A 50 -5.95 11.35 -25.03
C VAL A 50 -7.21 11.88 -24.34
N SER A 51 -8.27 12.18 -25.11
CA SER A 51 -9.55 12.55 -24.50
C SER A 51 -10.22 11.35 -23.84
N MET A 52 -11.01 11.57 -22.79
CA MET A 52 -11.76 10.49 -22.12
C MET A 52 -12.65 9.70 -23.10
N ARG A 53 -13.26 10.38 -24.09
CA ARG A 53 -14.08 9.74 -25.13
C ARG A 53 -13.26 8.81 -26.00
N GLN A 54 -12.07 9.25 -26.40
CA GLN A 54 -11.15 8.47 -27.20
C GLN A 54 -10.59 7.28 -26.44
N LEU A 55 -10.20 7.44 -25.17
CA LEU A 55 -9.74 6.31 -24.35
C LEU A 55 -10.85 5.26 -24.18
N ALA A 56 -12.08 5.69 -23.90
CA ALA A 56 -13.23 4.79 -23.79
C ALA A 56 -13.45 3.98 -25.08
N GLN A 57 -13.36 4.63 -26.24
CA GLN A 57 -13.47 3.98 -27.55
C GLN A 57 -12.33 2.97 -27.80
N LEU A 58 -11.08 3.33 -27.48
CA LEU A 58 -9.92 2.45 -27.65
C LEU A 58 -9.96 1.25 -26.71
N ALA A 59 -10.44 1.45 -25.49
CA ALA A 59 -10.63 0.39 -24.49
C ALA A 59 -11.92 -0.42 -24.71
N GLY A 60 -12.81 -0.02 -25.63
CA GLY A 60 -14.07 -0.73 -25.85
C GLY A 60 -15.04 -0.66 -24.67
N VAL A 61 -14.93 0.38 -23.83
CA VAL A 61 -15.81 0.63 -22.68
C VAL A 61 -16.68 1.86 -22.92
N SER A 62 -17.77 2.00 -22.17
CA SER A 62 -18.60 3.20 -22.28
C SER A 62 -17.93 4.40 -21.61
N ASN A 63 -18.09 5.59 -22.20
CA ASN A 63 -17.55 6.83 -21.63
C ASN A 63 -18.08 7.14 -20.21
N PRO A 64 -19.39 6.94 -19.89
CA PRO A 64 -19.88 7.08 -18.52
C PRO A 64 -19.20 6.13 -17.54
N TYR A 65 -18.93 4.89 -17.95
CA TYR A 65 -18.29 3.89 -17.09
C TYR A 65 -16.82 4.25 -16.81
N LEU A 66 -16.06 4.67 -17.84
CA LEU A 66 -14.69 5.17 -17.66
C LEU A 66 -14.65 6.40 -16.73
N SER A 67 -15.60 7.32 -16.87
CA SER A 67 -15.72 8.48 -15.97
C SER A 67 -15.99 8.08 -14.51
N GLN A 68 -16.74 7.00 -14.27
CA GLN A 68 -16.95 6.49 -12.91
C GLN A 68 -15.67 5.87 -12.34
N ILE A 69 -14.88 5.17 -13.16
CA ILE A 69 -13.60 4.59 -12.77
C ILE A 69 -12.59 5.70 -12.42
N GLU A 70 -12.39 6.70 -13.29
CA GLU A 70 -11.43 7.80 -13.05
C GLU A 70 -11.76 8.65 -11.80
N ARG A 71 -13.00 8.59 -11.31
CA ARG A 71 -13.44 9.27 -10.08
C ARG A 71 -13.46 8.35 -8.85
N GLY A 72 -13.03 7.10 -8.98
CA GLY A 72 -13.07 6.11 -7.91
C GLY A 72 -14.48 5.65 -7.50
N LEU A 73 -15.51 5.97 -8.29
CA LEU A 73 -16.91 5.60 -8.01
C LEU A 73 -17.21 4.14 -8.37
N ARG A 74 -16.35 3.52 -9.18
CA ARG A 74 -16.46 2.12 -9.61
C ARG A 74 -15.10 1.46 -9.62
N LYS A 75 -15.05 0.25 -9.06
CA LYS A 75 -13.89 -0.63 -9.19
C LYS A 75 -13.96 -1.35 -10.55
N PRO A 76 -12.97 -1.18 -11.43
CA PRO A 76 -12.89 -1.91 -12.70
C PRO A 76 -12.51 -3.38 -12.47
N SER A 77 -12.91 -4.28 -13.36
CA SER A 77 -12.39 -5.67 -13.38
C SER A 77 -11.00 -5.74 -14.02
N ALA A 78 -10.32 -6.88 -13.86
CA ALA A 78 -9.03 -7.13 -14.52
C ALA A 78 -9.13 -7.01 -16.05
N ASP A 79 -10.20 -7.52 -16.67
CA ASP A 79 -10.42 -7.41 -18.11
C ASP A 79 -10.55 -5.95 -18.57
N VAL A 80 -11.29 -5.14 -17.80
CA VAL A 80 -11.46 -3.70 -18.07
C VAL A 80 -10.12 -2.97 -17.91
N LEU A 81 -9.33 -3.32 -16.91
CA LEU A 81 -7.98 -2.76 -16.73
C LEU A 81 -7.05 -3.13 -17.88
N ALA A 82 -7.09 -4.36 -18.39
CA ALA A 82 -6.31 -4.78 -19.56
C ALA A 82 -6.69 -4.00 -20.82
N GLN A 83 -8.00 -3.77 -21.02
CA GLN A 83 -8.53 -2.98 -22.12
C GLN A 83 -8.09 -1.51 -22.04
N ILE A 84 -8.16 -0.91 -20.84
CA ILE A 84 -7.69 0.46 -20.60
C ILE A 84 -6.18 0.56 -20.81
N ALA A 85 -5.40 -0.43 -20.34
CA ALA A 85 -3.95 -0.51 -20.56
C ALA A 85 -3.60 -0.46 -22.04
N LYS A 86 -4.31 -1.27 -22.85
CA LYS A 86 -4.18 -1.28 -24.30
C LYS A 86 -4.49 0.08 -24.92
N GLY A 87 -5.56 0.74 -24.46
CA GLY A 87 -5.94 2.08 -24.92
C GLY A 87 -4.90 3.16 -24.58
N LEU A 88 -4.24 3.04 -23.44
CA LEU A 88 -3.17 3.92 -22.98
C LEU A 88 -1.78 3.55 -23.51
N ARG A 89 -1.64 2.40 -24.18
CA ARG A 89 -0.35 1.82 -24.62
C ARG A 89 0.64 1.63 -23.46
N VAL A 90 0.13 1.24 -22.29
CA VAL A 90 0.93 0.90 -21.10
C VAL A 90 0.77 -0.58 -20.77
N SER A 91 1.71 -1.13 -20.00
CA SER A 91 1.57 -2.52 -19.51
C SER A 91 0.39 -2.65 -18.55
N SER A 92 -0.41 -3.71 -18.72
CA SER A 92 -1.52 -4.02 -17.81
C SER A 92 -1.03 -4.36 -16.40
N GLU A 93 0.20 -4.84 -16.26
CA GLU A 93 0.84 -5.12 -14.97
C GLU A 93 0.86 -3.89 -14.05
N VAL A 94 1.20 -2.73 -14.60
CA VAL A 94 1.27 -1.46 -13.84
C VAL A 94 -0.11 -1.11 -13.28
N LEU A 95 -1.16 -1.27 -14.09
CA LEU A 95 -2.54 -1.02 -13.68
C LEU A 95 -3.03 -2.06 -12.66
N TYR A 96 -2.60 -3.31 -12.77
CA TYR A 96 -2.95 -4.36 -11.81
C TYR A 96 -2.29 -4.15 -10.45
N VAL A 97 -1.02 -3.75 -10.44
CA VAL A 97 -0.29 -3.36 -9.23
C VAL A 97 -1.00 -2.19 -8.55
N GLN A 98 -1.30 -1.13 -9.31
CA GLN A 98 -1.95 0.08 -8.77
C GLN A 98 -3.40 -0.17 -8.31
N ALA A 99 -4.07 -1.16 -8.86
CA ALA A 99 -5.41 -1.58 -8.47
C ALA A 99 -5.42 -2.61 -7.33
N GLY A 100 -4.25 -3.06 -6.86
CA GLY A 100 -4.12 -4.11 -5.83
C GLY A 100 -4.51 -5.51 -6.32
N TYR A 101 -4.62 -5.73 -7.64
CA TYR A 101 -4.84 -7.05 -8.24
C TYR A 101 -3.57 -7.89 -8.27
N LEU A 102 -2.42 -7.23 -8.36
CA LEU A 102 -1.14 -7.83 -8.04
C LEU A 102 -0.76 -7.30 -6.67
N GLU A 103 -0.67 -8.18 -5.68
CA GLU A 103 0.13 -7.88 -4.50
C GLU A 103 1.48 -7.39 -5.04
N GLN A 104 1.83 -6.14 -4.79
CA GLN A 104 3.22 -5.72 -4.85
C GLN A 104 3.90 -6.68 -3.91
N ARG A 105 4.49 -7.76 -4.41
CA ARG A 105 5.35 -8.60 -3.59
C ARG A 105 6.51 -7.65 -3.31
N PRO A 106 6.59 -7.06 -2.11
CA PRO A 106 7.66 -6.11 -1.86
C PRO A 106 8.95 -6.89 -2.11
N HIS A 107 9.85 -6.30 -2.92
CA HIS A 107 11.20 -6.83 -3.06
C HIS A 107 11.76 -6.99 -1.66
N SER A 108 11.89 -8.24 -1.22
CA SER A 108 12.51 -8.54 0.06
C SER A 108 13.99 -8.70 -0.24
N PRO A 109 14.87 -7.92 0.42
CA PRO A 109 16.32 -8.07 0.26
C PRO A 109 16.77 -9.52 0.46
N ILE A 110 16.06 -10.26 1.33
CA ILE A 110 16.31 -11.68 1.61
C ILE A 110 15.88 -12.54 0.41
N ARG A 111 14.69 -12.30 -0.16
CA ARG A 111 14.22 -13.04 -1.33
C ARG A 111 15.15 -12.85 -2.54
N ASP A 112 15.57 -11.60 -2.78
CA ASP A 112 16.46 -11.27 -3.88
C ASP A 112 17.85 -11.91 -3.70
N ALA A 113 18.38 -11.91 -2.46
CA ALA A 113 19.63 -12.59 -2.13
C ALA A 113 19.55 -14.11 -2.35
N VAL A 114 18.46 -14.76 -1.95
CA VAL A 114 18.26 -16.21 -2.14
C VAL A 114 18.14 -16.58 -3.61
N LEU A 115 17.48 -15.76 -4.43
CA LEU A 115 17.34 -16.00 -5.86
C LEU A 115 18.67 -15.83 -6.61
N ALA A 116 19.46 -14.82 -6.23
CA ALA A 116 20.76 -14.53 -6.83
C ALA A 116 21.88 -15.50 -6.41
N ASP A 117 21.69 -16.26 -5.33
CA ASP A 117 22.68 -17.22 -4.83
C ASP A 117 22.88 -18.38 -5.83
N THR A 118 24.09 -18.53 -6.34
CA THR A 118 24.45 -19.60 -7.29
C THR A 118 24.95 -20.88 -6.59
N SER A 119 25.15 -20.85 -5.28
CA SER A 119 25.67 -21.98 -4.49
C SER A 119 24.61 -23.00 -4.09
N ILE A 120 23.32 -22.64 -4.22
CA ILE A 120 22.18 -23.49 -3.86
C ILE A 120 21.33 -23.83 -5.10
N SER A 121 20.78 -25.04 -5.11
CA SER A 121 19.92 -25.52 -6.19
C SER A 121 18.56 -24.82 -6.20
N GLU A 122 17.90 -24.81 -7.36
CA GLU A 122 16.55 -24.24 -7.51
C GLU A 122 15.52 -24.86 -6.54
N ARG A 123 15.65 -26.17 -6.25
CA ARG A 123 14.80 -26.82 -5.25
C ARG A 123 15.05 -26.28 -3.84
N GLN A 124 16.31 -26.02 -3.49
CA GLN A 124 16.66 -25.47 -2.17
C GLN A 124 16.21 -24.01 -2.04
N LYS A 125 16.36 -23.20 -3.10
CA LYS A 125 15.80 -21.84 -3.16
C LYS A 125 14.29 -21.86 -2.93
N GLN A 126 13.58 -22.76 -3.61
CA GLN A 126 12.12 -22.87 -3.48
C GLN A 126 11.70 -23.17 -2.04
N VAL A 127 12.37 -24.10 -1.37
CA VAL A 127 12.09 -24.45 0.03
C VAL A 127 12.40 -23.28 0.98
N LEU A 128 13.53 -22.59 0.78
CA LEU A 128 13.89 -21.43 1.60
C LEU A 128 12.88 -20.29 1.48
N LEU A 129 12.42 -20.01 0.26
CA LEU A 129 11.40 -19.00 0.01
C LEU A 129 10.05 -19.38 0.61
N GLU A 130 9.66 -20.66 0.55
CA GLU A 130 8.43 -21.16 1.17
C GLU A 130 8.44 -21.00 2.70
N ILE A 131 9.55 -21.35 3.34
CA ILE A 131 9.73 -21.18 4.79
C ILE A 131 9.71 -19.69 5.17
N TYR A 132 10.44 -18.86 4.42
CA TYR A 132 10.46 -17.42 4.63
C TYR A 132 9.05 -16.80 4.53
N ASP A 133 8.28 -17.19 3.51
CA ASP A 133 6.91 -16.73 3.32
C ASP A 133 6.00 -17.18 4.46
N SER A 134 6.18 -18.40 4.97
CA SER A 134 5.45 -18.90 6.13
C SER A 134 5.66 -18.02 7.35
N PHE A 135 6.91 -17.66 7.66
CA PHE A 135 7.23 -16.80 8.81
C PHE A 135 6.70 -15.38 8.65
N CYS A 136 6.78 -14.80 7.46
CA CYS A 136 6.19 -13.47 7.21
C CYS A 136 4.68 -13.49 7.45
N ARG A 137 3.97 -14.49 6.91
CA ARG A 137 2.52 -14.63 7.09
C ARG A 137 2.13 -14.83 8.55
N GLU A 138 2.88 -15.66 9.28
CA GLU A 138 2.67 -15.90 10.71
C GLU A 138 2.89 -14.63 11.54
N ASN A 139 3.97 -13.88 11.27
CA ASN A 139 4.27 -12.63 11.96
C ASN A 139 3.25 -11.53 11.66
N ASP A 140 2.79 -11.43 10.41
CA ASP A 140 1.73 -10.48 10.04
C ASP A 140 0.41 -10.83 10.73
N SER A 141 0.10 -12.12 10.89
CA SER A 141 -1.08 -12.57 11.63
C SER A 141 -0.97 -12.39 13.15
N THR A 142 0.26 -12.39 13.68
CA THR A 142 0.56 -12.30 15.13
C THR A 142 0.79 -10.86 15.58
N ARG A 143 1.01 -9.91 14.67
CA ARG A 143 1.23 -8.50 14.99
C ARG A 143 -0.12 -7.83 15.32
N PRO A 144 -0.41 -7.48 16.59
CA PRO A 144 -1.53 -6.59 16.88
C PRO A 144 -1.29 -5.26 16.15
N ALA A 145 -2.37 -4.62 15.67
CA ALA A 145 -2.39 -3.43 14.81
C ALA A 145 -1.66 -2.17 15.34
N ALA A 146 -0.87 -2.26 16.42
CA ALA A 146 -0.23 -1.15 17.12
C ALA A 146 1.27 -0.93 16.78
N VAL A 147 1.95 -1.79 16.01
CA VAL A 147 3.43 -1.68 15.85
C VAL A 147 3.89 -1.42 14.40
N ALA A 148 2.98 -1.08 13.46
CA ALA A 148 3.33 -0.75 12.07
C ALA A 148 4.00 0.63 11.87
N GLN A 149 4.36 1.33 12.95
CA GLN A 149 5.10 2.59 12.92
C GLN A 149 6.34 2.53 13.81
N SER A 150 7.30 1.66 13.51
CA SER A 150 8.70 1.88 13.87
C SER A 150 9.58 0.86 13.15
N ALA A 151 9.81 1.08 11.85
CA ALA A 151 10.94 0.50 11.15
C ALA A 151 11.53 1.61 10.27
N ALA A 152 12.00 2.66 10.93
CA ALA A 152 12.98 3.55 10.32
C ALA A 152 14.25 2.73 10.02
N PRO A 153 14.95 2.95 8.90
CA PRO A 153 16.20 2.27 8.64
C PRO A 153 17.21 2.73 9.70
N THR A 154 17.70 1.80 10.51
CA THR A 154 18.87 2.01 11.35
C THR A 154 20.05 2.27 10.42
N THR A 155 20.34 3.55 10.17
CA THR A 155 21.67 3.99 9.75
C THR A 155 22.66 3.52 10.80
N ILE A 156 23.50 2.56 10.42
CA ILE A 156 24.74 2.24 11.13
C ILE A 156 25.60 3.51 11.00
N PRO A 157 25.89 4.25 12.09
CA PRO A 157 26.92 5.28 12.02
C PRO A 157 28.29 4.60 12.04
N ASP A 158 29.16 5.20 11.24
CA ASP A 158 30.55 4.88 10.94
C ASP A 158 31.34 4.12 12.02
N SER A 159 32.14 3.17 11.55
CA SER A 159 33.16 2.52 12.35
C SER A 159 34.28 3.52 12.63
N ASP A 160 34.49 3.83 13.92
CA ASP A 160 35.68 4.54 14.39
C ASP A 160 36.94 3.77 13.95
N LEU A 161 37.61 4.30 12.92
CA LEU A 161 39.00 4.01 12.59
C LEU A 161 39.89 4.72 13.61
N PRO A 162 40.81 4.04 14.32
CA PRO A 162 41.82 4.74 15.08
C PRO A 162 42.86 5.31 14.10
N GLU A 163 42.82 6.63 13.87
CA GLU A 163 43.92 7.34 13.22
C GLU A 163 45.14 7.30 14.14
N GLY A 164 46.22 6.70 13.64
CA GLY A 164 47.50 6.69 14.32
C GLY A 164 48.09 8.09 14.38
N GLU A 165 48.18 8.64 15.59
CA GLU A 165 49.05 9.77 15.89
C GLU A 165 50.51 9.30 15.88
N GLN A 166 51.19 9.48 14.74
CA GLN A 166 52.65 9.60 14.68
C GLN A 166 52.99 11.06 14.41
N HIS A 167 53.29 11.81 15.47
CA HIS A 167 54.07 13.05 15.57
C HIS A 167 54.13 13.31 17.09
N ASP A 168 55.25 13.52 17.78
CA ASP A 168 56.47 14.25 17.48
C ASP A 168 57.48 13.97 18.62
N ARG A 169 58.79 14.08 18.32
CA ARG A 169 60.00 14.03 19.17
C ARG A 169 60.81 12.74 19.27
#